data_AF-A0A2M7ETI1-F1
#
_entry.id   AF-A0A2M7ETI1-F1
#
_cell.length_a   1.000
_cell.length_b   1.000
_cell.length_c   1.000
_cell.angle_alpha   90.00
_cell.angle_beta   90.00
_cell.angle_gamma   90.00
#
_symmetry.space_group_name_H-M   'P 1'
#
loop_
_entity.id
_entity.type
_entity.pdbx_description
1 polymer ?
#
loop_
_entity_poly.entity_id
_entity_poly.type
_entity_poly.pdbx_seq_one_letter_code
_entity_poly.pdbx_strand_id
1 'polypeptide(L)'
;MRDFFIGALDKLIAVLVILMIIGVVVGTVITSMSPMGGVLKAVGVLIAGGLYVILTGGMLYLFLGIYHNTKRTAETLERRA
;
A
#
# COMPACT_ATOMS: atom_id res chain seq x y z
N MET A 1 -1.90 -2.34 24.70
CA MET A 1 -0.78 -2.80 23.82
C MET A 1 -1.27 -3.15 22.41
N ARG A 2 -2.37 -3.89 22.25
CA ARG A 2 -2.95 -4.25 20.94
C ARG A 2 -3.30 -3.07 20.03
N ASP A 3 -3.98 -2.05 20.54
CA ASP A 3 -4.39 -0.90 19.70
C ASP A 3 -3.20 -0.05 19.25
N PHE A 4 -2.10 -0.08 20.02
CA PHE A 4 -0.82 0.47 19.59
C PHE A 4 -0.24 -0.29 18.40
N PHE A 5 -0.22 -1.64 18.43
CA PHE A 5 0.28 -2.44 17.30
C PHE A 5 -0.54 -2.21 16.03
N ILE A 6 -1.86 -2.18 16.16
CA ILE A 6 -2.76 -1.95 15.02
C ILE A 6 -2.54 -0.56 14.43
N GLY A 7 -2.53 0.48 15.28
CA GLY A 7 -2.30 1.86 14.82
C GLY A 7 -0.89 2.09 14.28
N ALA A 8 0.12 1.40 14.82
CA ALA A 8 1.48 1.45 14.31
C ALA A 8 1.59 0.75 12.94
N LEU A 9 0.94 -0.39 12.76
CA LEU A 9 0.88 -1.10 11.47
C LEU A 9 0.17 -0.27 10.40
N ASP A 10 -0.95 0.37 10.72
CA ASP A 10 -1.65 1.27 9.81
C ASP A 10 -0.74 2.41 9.32
N LYS A 11 -0.08 3.11 10.25
CA LYS A 11 0.89 4.17 9.92
C LYS A 11 2.09 3.65 9.13
N LEU A 12 2.60 2.46 9.47
CA LEU A 12 3.71 1.84 8.77
C LEU A 12 3.32 1.51 7.32
N ILE A 13 2.15 0.92 7.10
CA ILE A 13 1.62 0.63 5.77
C ILE A 13 1.45 1.94 4.99
N ALA A 14 0.91 2.99 5.60
CA ALA A 14 0.77 4.30 4.95
C ALA A 14 2.13 4.86 4.49
N VAL A 15 3.15 4.82 5.35
CA VAL A 15 4.51 5.25 5.00
C VAL A 15 5.08 4.41 3.87
N LEU A 16 4.93 3.09 3.91
CA LEU A 16 5.39 2.20 2.84
C LEU A 16 4.71 2.52 1.50
N VAL A 17 3.39 2.72 1.49
CA VAL A 17 2.66 3.09 0.28
C VAL A 17 3.14 4.42 -0.29
N ILE A 18 3.35 5.43 0.56
CA ILE A 18 3.91 6.72 0.12
C ILE A 18 5.30 6.54 -0.49
N LEU A 19 6.18 5.76 0.14
CA LEU A 19 7.51 5.48 -0.38
C LEU A 19 7.47 4.74 -1.72
N MET A 20 6.54 3.78 -1.87
CA MET A 20 6.34 3.09 -3.14
C MET A 20 5.86 4.04 -4.24
N ILE A 21 4.93 4.95 -3.94
CA ILE A 21 4.47 5.99 -4.90
C ILE A 21 5.63 6.87 -5.33
N ILE A 22 6.44 7.35 -4.38
CA ILE A 22 7.63 8.15 -4.66
C ILE A 22 8.59 7.36 -5.57
N GLY A 23 8.83 6.08 -5.26
CA GLY A 23 9.66 5.20 -6.07
C GLY A 23 9.19 5.08 -7.51
N VAL A 24 7.87 4.93 -7.73
CA VAL A 24 7.29 4.89 -9.08
C VAL A 24 7.47 6.22 -9.80
N VAL A 25 7.15 7.35 -9.15
CA VAL A 25 7.28 8.68 -9.76
C VAL A 25 8.73 8.97 -10.14
N VAL A 26 9.68 8.72 -9.24
CA VAL A 26 11.11 8.91 -9.49
C VAL A 26 11.59 7.97 -10.60
N GLY A 27 11.17 6.70 -10.57
CA GLY A 27 11.48 5.72 -11.62
C GLY A 27 10.96 6.15 -12.99
N THR A 28 9.75 6.70 -13.06
CA THR A 28 9.17 7.25 -14.29
C THR A 28 9.98 8.44 -14.81
N VAL A 29 10.38 9.38 -13.95
CA VAL A 29 11.20 10.54 -14.34
C VAL A 29 12.59 10.12 -14.82
N ILE A 30 13.26 9.21 -14.13
CA ILE A 30 14.56 8.67 -14.56
C ILE A 30 14.42 7.98 -15.93
N THR A 31 13.34 7.22 -16.12
CA THR A 31 13.08 6.53 -17.39
C THR A 31 12.77 7.50 -18.53
N SER A 32 12.14 8.66 -18.27
CA SER A 32 11.87 9.64 -19.31
C SER A 32 13.11 10.43 -19.74
N MET A 33 14.08 10.61 -18.84
CA MET A 33 15.33 11.33 -19.11
C MET A 33 16.47 10.43 -19.63
N SER A 34 16.30 9.11 -19.56
CA SER A 34 17.34 8.17 -20.00
C SER A 34 17.52 8.17 -21.53
N PRO A 35 18.76 8.11 -22.06
CA PRO A 35 19.02 8.02 -23.50
C PRO A 35 18.44 6.76 -24.16
N MET A 36 18.32 5.66 -23.39
CA MET A 36 17.63 4.43 -23.82
C MET A 36 16.15 4.42 -23.40
N GLY A 37 15.75 5.41 -22.63
CA GLY A 37 14.41 5.70 -22.20
C GLY A 37 13.66 6.57 -23.20
N GLY A 38 12.35 6.61 -23.05
CA GLY A 38 11.48 7.40 -23.92
C GLY A 38 10.09 7.47 -23.33
N VAL A 39 9.25 8.37 -23.84
CA VAL A 39 7.91 8.64 -23.31
C VAL A 39 7.09 7.36 -23.15
N LEU A 40 7.10 6.47 -24.14
CA LEU A 40 6.36 5.21 -24.08
C LEU A 40 6.83 4.29 -22.94
N LYS A 41 8.15 4.19 -22.69
CA LYS A 41 8.69 3.39 -21.59
C LYS A 41 8.36 4.00 -20.24
N ALA A 42 8.45 5.33 -20.12
CA ALA A 42 8.10 6.05 -18.90
C ALA A 42 6.60 5.87 -18.53
N VAL A 43 5.72 5.92 -19.53
CA VAL A 43 4.29 5.59 -19.36
C VAL A 43 4.11 4.14 -18.92
N GLY A 44 4.85 3.21 -19.52
CA GLY A 44 4.84 1.80 -19.10
C GLY A 44 5.24 1.62 -17.63
N VAL A 45 6.30 2.30 -17.17
CA VAL A 45 6.73 2.30 -15.77
C VAL A 45 5.65 2.88 -14.86
N LEU A 46 5.02 3.98 -15.26
CA LEU A 46 3.97 4.62 -14.46
C LEU A 46 2.75 3.71 -14.30
N ILE A 47 2.31 3.06 -15.37
CA ILE A 47 1.16 2.14 -15.35
C ILE A 47 1.49 0.89 -14.54
N ALA A 48 2.58 0.20 -14.86
CA ALA A 48 2.96 -1.04 -14.18
C ALA A 48 3.30 -0.80 -12.70
N GLY A 49 4.06 0.25 -12.41
CA GLY A 49 4.38 0.67 -11.06
C GLY A 49 3.14 1.08 -10.28
N GLY A 50 2.25 1.90 -10.87
CA GLY A 50 1.00 2.29 -10.24
C GLY A 50 0.10 1.10 -9.90
N LEU A 51 -0.07 0.17 -10.84
CA LEU A 51 -0.80 -1.08 -10.60
C LEU A 51 -0.16 -1.90 -9.48
N TYR A 52 1.17 -2.01 -9.46
CA TYR A 52 1.89 -2.69 -8.38
C TYR A 52 1.61 -2.04 -7.02
N VAL A 53 1.69 -0.71 -6.91
CA VAL A 53 1.39 0.00 -5.65
C VAL A 53 -0.06 -0.22 -5.21
N ILE A 54 -1.01 -0.14 -6.13
CA ILE A 54 -2.44 -0.36 -5.82
C ILE A 54 -2.67 -1.78 -5.31
N LEU A 55 -2.13 -2.79 -6.00
CA LEU A 55 -2.30 -4.18 -5.61
C LEU A 55 -1.61 -4.48 -4.28
N THR A 56 -0.34 -4.11 -4.14
CA THR A 56 0.41 -4.37 -2.90
C THR A 56 -0.14 -3.57 -1.72
N GLY A 57 -0.34 -2.27 -1.87
CA GLY A 57 -0.92 -1.42 -0.82
C GLY A 57 -2.34 -1.84 -0.46
N GLY A 58 -3.17 -2.12 -1.47
CA GLY A 58 -4.54 -2.62 -1.28
C GLY A 58 -4.57 -3.93 -0.52
N MET A 59 -3.69 -4.87 -0.84
CA MET A 59 -3.58 -6.15 -0.12
C MET A 59 -3.16 -5.95 1.34
N LEU A 60 -2.19 -5.07 1.62
CA LEU A 60 -1.77 -4.77 3.00
C LEU A 60 -2.94 -4.21 3.84
N TYR A 61 -3.69 -3.27 3.27
CA TYR A 61 -4.88 -2.72 3.92
C TYR A 61 -6.03 -3.72 4.04
N LEU A 62 -6.20 -4.61 3.06
CA LEU A 62 -7.20 -5.67 3.11
C LEU A 62 -6.94 -6.63 4.28
N PHE A 63 -5.69 -7.07 4.49
CA PHE A 63 -5.34 -7.90 5.65
C PHE A 63 -5.58 -7.19 6.97
N LEU A 64 -5.18 -5.92 7.07
CA LEU A 64 -5.44 -5.12 8.27
C LEU A 64 -6.95 -4.97 8.53
N GLY A 65 -7.74 -4.78 7.46
CA GLY A 65 -9.20 -4.68 7.54
C GLY A 65 -9.87 -5.99 7.99
N ILE A 66 -9.44 -7.14 7.45
CA ILE A 66 -9.91 -8.45 7.89
C ILE A 66 -9.65 -8.65 9.39
N TYR A 67 -8.45 -8.32 9.86
CA TYR A 67 -8.11 -8.41 11.27
C TYR A 67 -9.06 -7.56 12.15
N HIS A 68 -9.34 -6.32 11.75
CA HIS A 68 -10.30 -5.46 12.45
C HIS A 68 -11.72 -6.04 12.49
N ASN A 69 -12.18 -6.58 11.38
CA ASN A 69 -13.52 -7.16 11.26
C ASN A 69 -13.68 -8.41 12.14
N THR A 70 -12.68 -9.30 12.14
CA THR A 70 -12.65 -10.48 13.00
C THR A 70 -12.63 -10.09 14.47
N LYS A 71 -11.81 -9.09 14.84
CA LYS A 71 -11.77 -8.55 16.22
C LYS A 71 -13.14 -8.00 16.65
N ARG A 72 -13.76 -7.14 15.83
CA ARG A 72 -15.07 -6.55 16.14
C ARG A 72 -16.15 -7.62 16.32
N THR A 73 -16.09 -8.68 15.53
CA THR A 73 -17.00 -9.82 15.65
C THR A 73 -16.82 -10.55 16.98
N ALA A 74 -15.58 -10.85 17.37
CA ALA A 74 -15.27 -11.50 18.65
C ALA A 74 -15.74 -10.65 19.85
N GLU A 75 -15.43 -9.35 19.86
CA GLU A 75 -15.86 -8.43 20.94
C GLU A 75 -17.39 -8.31 21.04
N THR A 76 -18.10 -8.41 19.90
CA THR A 76 -19.57 -8.40 19.89
C THR A 76 -20.14 -9.69 20.46
N LEU A 77 -19.49 -10.83 20.21
CA LEU A 77 -19.91 -12.13 20.72
C LEU A 77 -19.69 -12.24 22.24
N GLU A 78 -18.54 -11.77 22.73
CA GLU A 78 -18.22 -11.74 24.17
C GLU A 78 -19.22 -10.90 24.97
N ARG A 79 -19.73 -9.80 24.40
CA ARG A 79 -20.74 -8.95 25.05
C ARG A 79 -22.14 -9.55 25.09
N ARG A 80 -22.38 -10.64 24.35
CA ARG A 80 -23.68 -11.35 24.30
C ARG A 80 -23.70 -12.59 25.18
N ALA A 81 -22.54 -13.06 25.63
CA ALA A 81 -22.38 -14.15 26.59
C ALA A 81 -22.47 -13.62 28.02
#